data_AF-A0A0D9WDS8-F1
#
_entry.id   AF-A0A0D9WDS8-F1
#
_cell.length_a   1.000
_cell.length_b   1.000
_cell.length_c   1.000
_cell.angle_alpha   90.00
_cell.angle_beta   90.00
_cell.angle_gamma   90.00
#
_symmetry.space_group_name_H-M   'P 1'
#
loop_
_entity.id
_entity.type
_entity.pdbx_description
1 polymer ?
#
loop_
_entity_poly.entity_id
_entity_poly.type
_entity_poly.pdbx_seq_one_letter_code
_entity_poly.pdbx_strand_id
1 'polypeptide(L)'
;MQIEVVRRWHAIEKVTMRLVNHLVTCTFAIQDGDYIAVAGSLSDAREILTKIPTHVGIGRVLTIFADALSEQLFLTFPNLALPPPLPHTKQHDLFHGFYEVGPHLKFPHFIANRAILKAFESCGIVHVIDFALMDDVQWQPIIKVMAV
;
A
#
# COMPACT_ATOMS: atom_id res chain seq x y z
N MET A 1 -37.18 -2.16 -4.75
CA MET A 1 -36.00 -1.50 -4.14
C MET A 1 -34.91 -2.49 -3.71
N GLN A 2 -35.15 -3.48 -2.84
CA GLN A 2 -34.09 -4.40 -2.39
C GLN A 2 -33.55 -5.36 -3.48
N ILE A 3 -34.41 -5.90 -4.35
CA ILE A 3 -33.99 -6.82 -5.43
C ILE A 3 -33.01 -6.14 -6.41
N GLU A 4 -33.24 -4.87 -6.71
CA GLU A 4 -32.42 -4.10 -7.66
C GLU A 4 -31.06 -3.72 -7.07
N VAL A 5 -31.02 -3.42 -5.77
CA VAL A 5 -29.77 -3.25 -5.02
C VAL A 5 -28.96 -4.54 -5.04
N VAL A 6 -29.56 -5.69 -4.74
CA VAL A 6 -28.87 -7.00 -4.78
C VAL A 6 -28.35 -7.34 -6.17
N ARG A 7 -29.14 -7.10 -7.23
CA ARG A 7 -28.69 -7.30 -8.62
C ARG A 7 -27.51 -6.40 -8.97
N ARG A 8 -27.54 -5.14 -8.54
CA ARG A 8 -26.44 -4.19 -8.74
C ARG A 8 -25.16 -4.65 -8.04
N TRP A 9 -25.27 -5.15 -6.80
CA TRP A 9 -24.11 -5.71 -6.08
C TRP A 9 -23.51 -6.92 -6.80
N HIS A 10 -24.32 -7.90 -7.21
CA HIS A 10 -23.83 -9.05 -7.97
C HIS A 10 -23.20 -8.66 -9.31
N ALA A 11 -23.75 -7.65 -9.99
CA ALA A 11 -23.17 -7.12 -11.21
C ALA A 11 -21.79 -6.50 -10.96
N ILE A 12 -21.65 -5.68 -9.91
CA ILE A 12 -20.38 -5.09 -9.50
C ILE A 12 -19.38 -6.20 -9.14
N GLU A 13 -19.77 -7.17 -8.32
CA GLU A 13 -18.92 -8.30 -7.93
C GLU A 13 -18.39 -9.07 -9.14
N LYS A 14 -19.27 -9.40 -10.10
CA LYS A 14 -18.88 -10.07 -11.34
C LYS A 14 -17.90 -9.24 -12.17
N VAL A 15 -18.11 -7.94 -12.25
CA VAL A 15 -17.23 -7.01 -12.95
C VAL A 15 -15.87 -6.92 -12.23
N THR A 16 -15.88 -6.84 -10.90
CA THR A 16 -14.68 -6.84 -10.04
C THR A 16 -13.87 -8.13 -10.18
N MET A 17 -14.50 -9.31 -10.18
CA MET A 17 -13.80 -10.58 -10.38
C MET A 17 -13.12 -10.66 -11.74
N ARG A 18 -13.79 -10.18 -12.79
CA ARG A 18 -13.19 -10.11 -14.14
C ARG A 18 -11.98 -9.20 -14.16
N LEU A 19 -12.08 -8.03 -13.54
CA LEU A 19 -10.97 -7.08 -13.42
C LEU A 19 -9.77 -7.72 -12.71
N VAL A 20 -10.00 -8.39 -11.58
CA VAL A 20 -8.94 -9.13 -10.87
C VAL A 20 -8.29 -10.16 -11.79
N ASN A 21 -9.07 -10.91 -12.56
CA ASN A 21 -8.53 -11.90 -13.49
C ASN A 21 -7.65 -11.27 -14.58
N HIS A 22 -8.04 -10.12 -15.13
CA HIS A 22 -7.19 -9.40 -16.09
C HIS A 22 -5.88 -8.92 -15.45
N LEU A 23 -5.92 -8.35 -14.23
CA LEU A 23 -4.70 -7.93 -13.52
C LEU A 23 -3.77 -9.12 -13.23
N VAL A 24 -4.32 -10.26 -12.83
CA VAL A 24 -3.55 -11.51 -12.64
C VAL A 24 -2.97 -12.00 -13.97
N THR A 25 -3.74 -11.95 -15.05
CA THR A 25 -3.25 -12.30 -16.39
C THR A 25 -2.10 -11.40 -16.82
N CYS A 26 -2.17 -10.08 -16.54
CA CYS A 26 -1.06 -9.16 -16.74
C CYS A 26 0.20 -9.62 -16.00
N THR A 27 0.08 -10.03 -14.73
CA THR A 27 1.26 -10.46 -13.95
C THR A 27 1.95 -11.68 -14.54
N PHE A 28 1.17 -12.67 -15.03
CA PHE A 28 1.73 -13.83 -15.71
C PHE A 28 2.37 -13.46 -17.05
N ALA A 29 1.71 -12.62 -17.85
CA ALA A 29 2.25 -12.18 -19.13
C ALA A 29 3.54 -11.34 -18.98
N ILE A 30 3.67 -10.55 -17.90
CA ILE A 30 4.92 -9.86 -17.56
C ILE A 30 6.04 -10.88 -17.28
N GLN A 31 5.73 -11.93 -16.51
CA GLN A 31 6.69 -12.98 -16.19
C GLN A 31 7.15 -13.75 -17.45
N ASP A 32 6.24 -13.99 -18.39
CA ASP A 32 6.53 -14.65 -19.66
C ASP A 32 7.17 -13.72 -20.72
N GLY A 33 7.25 -12.41 -20.44
CA GLY A 33 7.78 -11.41 -21.37
C GLY A 33 6.86 -11.08 -22.55
N ASP A 34 5.58 -11.48 -22.50
CA ASP A 34 4.59 -11.17 -23.53
C ASP A 34 3.95 -9.79 -23.29
N TYR A 35 4.69 -8.74 -23.64
CA TYR A 35 4.25 -7.36 -23.43
C TYR A 35 3.04 -6.94 -24.27
N ILE A 36 2.73 -7.67 -25.35
CA ILE A 36 1.51 -7.44 -26.14
C ILE A 36 0.29 -7.92 -25.36
N ALA A 37 0.37 -9.12 -24.77
CA ALA A 37 -0.68 -9.64 -23.90
C ALA A 37 -0.88 -8.78 -22.63
N VAL A 38 0.21 -8.22 -22.07
CA VAL A 38 0.15 -7.25 -20.96
C VAL A 38 -0.62 -5.99 -21.38
N ALA A 39 -0.25 -5.38 -22.50
CA ALA A 39 -0.90 -4.16 -22.97
C ALA A 39 -2.40 -4.37 -23.24
N GLY A 40 -2.77 -5.48 -23.87
CA GLY A 40 -4.17 -5.84 -24.10
C GLY A 40 -4.94 -6.05 -22.79
N SER A 41 -4.41 -6.89 -21.91
CA SER A 41 -5.05 -7.20 -20.62
C SER A 41 -5.19 -5.96 -19.72
N LEU A 42 -4.21 -5.05 -19.76
CA LEU A 42 -4.26 -3.79 -19.02
C LEU A 42 -5.26 -2.80 -19.62
N SER A 43 -5.38 -2.76 -20.96
CA SER A 43 -6.42 -1.97 -21.64
C SER A 43 -7.82 -2.43 -21.22
N ASP A 44 -8.08 -3.75 -21.24
CA ASP A 44 -9.36 -4.33 -20.81
C ASP A 44 -9.63 -4.03 -19.33
N ALA A 45 -8.60 -4.15 -18.48
CA ALA A 45 -8.70 -3.82 -17.06
C ALA A 45 -9.08 -2.35 -16.84
N ARG A 46 -8.46 -1.41 -17.58
CA ARG A 46 -8.78 0.02 -17.50
C ARG A 46 -10.19 0.33 -18.01
N GLU A 47 -10.66 -0.34 -19.05
CA GLU A 47 -12.05 -0.19 -19.51
C GLU A 47 -13.04 -0.65 -18.42
N ILE A 48 -12.77 -1.78 -17.77
CA ILE A 48 -13.61 -2.29 -16.69
C ILE A 48 -13.60 -1.36 -15.48
N LEU A 49 -12.46 -0.76 -15.13
CA LEU A 49 -12.32 0.20 -14.03
C LEU A 49 -13.28 1.39 -14.16
N THR A 50 -13.61 1.84 -15.37
CA THR A 50 -14.58 2.93 -15.60
C THR A 50 -15.99 2.61 -15.09
N LYS A 51 -16.31 1.32 -14.91
CA LYS A 51 -17.64 0.81 -14.54
C LYS A 51 -17.81 0.63 -13.02
N ILE A 52 -16.75 0.84 -12.23
CA ILE A 52 -16.78 0.69 -10.77
C ILE A 52 -16.36 1.98 -10.05
N PRO A 53 -16.88 2.25 -8.83
CA PRO A 53 -16.39 3.38 -8.04
C PRO A 53 -14.91 3.18 -7.65
N THR A 54 -14.04 4.09 -8.09
CA THR A 54 -12.58 4.00 -7.89
C THR A 54 -12.04 4.81 -6.71
N HIS A 55 -12.86 5.64 -6.07
CA HIS A 55 -12.42 6.50 -4.96
C HIS A 55 -12.47 5.80 -3.58
N VAL A 56 -13.17 4.67 -3.47
CA VAL A 56 -13.35 3.90 -2.23
C VAL A 56 -13.34 2.39 -2.48
N GLY A 57 -13.12 1.60 -1.42
CA GLY A 57 -13.24 0.15 -1.45
C GLY A 57 -12.32 -0.54 -2.47
N ILE A 58 -12.80 -1.64 -3.04
CA ILE A 58 -12.02 -2.48 -3.97
C ILE A 58 -11.62 -1.77 -5.26
N GLY A 59 -12.44 -0.83 -5.76
CA GLY A 59 -12.11 -0.11 -6.99
C GLY A 59 -10.88 0.81 -6.84
N ARG A 60 -10.67 1.36 -5.64
CA ARG A 60 -9.44 2.10 -5.32
C ARG A 60 -8.21 1.20 -5.35
N VAL A 61 -8.32 0.02 -4.75
CA VAL A 61 -7.24 -0.97 -4.73
C VAL A 61 -6.88 -1.41 -6.15
N LEU A 62 -7.89 -1.75 -6.97
CA LEU A 62 -7.67 -2.22 -8.34
C LEU A 62 -7.08 -1.13 -9.26
N THR A 63 -7.44 0.14 -9.04
CA THR A 63 -6.79 1.27 -9.72
C THR A 63 -5.30 1.31 -9.43
N ILE A 64 -4.91 1.21 -8.14
CA ILE A 64 -3.50 1.22 -7.73
C ILE A 64 -2.73 0.06 -8.37
N PHE A 65 -3.30 -1.15 -8.40
CA PHE A 65 -2.67 -2.30 -9.07
C PHE A 65 -2.52 -2.09 -10.58
N ALA A 66 -3.55 -1.57 -11.25
CA ALA A 66 -3.48 -1.29 -12.69
C ALA A 66 -2.40 -0.24 -13.01
N ASP A 67 -2.28 0.81 -12.19
CA ASP A 67 -1.27 1.84 -12.39
C ASP A 67 0.14 1.29 -12.13
N ALA A 68 0.35 0.51 -11.06
CA ALA A 68 1.64 -0.14 -10.79
C ALA A 68 2.09 -1.09 -11.91
N LEU A 69 1.17 -1.89 -12.46
CA LEU A 69 1.45 -2.77 -13.61
C LEU A 69 1.77 -1.97 -14.87
N SER A 70 1.11 -0.83 -15.06
CA SER A 70 1.42 0.11 -16.14
C SER A 70 2.83 0.67 -16.01
N GLU A 71 3.23 1.09 -14.81
CA GLU A 71 4.58 1.60 -14.53
C GLU A 71 5.65 0.53 -14.74
N GLN A 72 5.40 -0.73 -14.36
CA GLN A 72 6.32 -1.83 -14.59
C GLN A 72 6.56 -2.09 -16.09
N LEU A 73 5.52 -1.94 -16.92
CA LEU A 73 5.66 -1.98 -18.38
C LEU A 73 6.60 -0.86 -18.87
N PHE A 74 6.45 0.35 -18.33
CA PHE A 74 7.29 1.50 -18.67
C PHE A 74 8.75 1.36 -18.22
N LEU A 75 9.01 0.79 -17.04
CA LEU A 75 10.38 0.56 -16.53
C LEU A 75 11.16 -0.47 -17.36
N THR A 76 10.47 -1.35 -18.06
CA THR A 76 11.09 -2.27 -19.03
C THR A 76 11.66 -1.51 -20.25
N PHE A 77 11.21 -0.28 -20.49
CA PHE A 77 11.79 0.64 -21.48
C PHE A 77 12.75 1.61 -20.78
N PRO A 78 14.07 1.35 -20.78
CA PRO A 78 15.06 2.00 -19.89
C PRO A 78 15.26 3.51 -20.10
N ASN A 79 14.55 4.13 -21.05
CA ASN A 79 14.66 5.54 -21.37
C ASN A 79 13.60 6.42 -20.67
N LEU A 80 12.73 5.84 -19.83
CA LEU A 80 11.75 6.58 -19.07
C LEU A 80 12.32 6.96 -17.69
N ALA A 81 12.41 8.26 -17.44
CA ALA A 81 12.84 8.78 -16.15
C ALA A 81 11.84 8.33 -15.06
N LEU A 82 12.38 7.75 -13.98
CA LEU A 82 11.59 7.47 -12.79
C LEU A 82 10.97 8.79 -12.29
N PRO A 83 9.69 8.80 -11.87
CA PRO A 83 9.13 9.98 -11.24
C PRO A 83 10.01 10.41 -10.04
N PRO A 84 10.17 11.72 -9.80
CA PRO A 84 10.96 12.21 -8.69
C PRO A 84 10.37 11.69 -7.37
N PRO A 85 11.22 11.43 -6.36
CA PRO A 85 10.75 11.00 -5.05
C PRO A 85 9.76 12.01 -4.47
N LEU A 86 8.80 11.49 -3.70
CA LEU A 86 7.81 12.31 -3.03
C LEU A 86 8.50 13.32 -2.09
N PRO A 87 8.11 14.61 -2.07
CA PRO A 87 8.71 15.57 -1.16
C PRO A 87 8.57 15.12 0.29
N HIS A 88 9.61 15.36 1.11
CA HIS A 88 9.64 14.97 2.52
C HIS A 88 8.44 15.47 3.31
N THR A 89 7.98 16.70 3.06
CA THR A 89 6.80 17.27 3.73
C THR A 89 5.53 16.44 3.48
N LYS A 90 5.35 15.96 2.25
CA LYS A 90 4.19 15.13 1.91
C LYS A 90 4.33 13.71 2.44
N GLN A 91 5.55 13.18 2.54
CA GLN A 91 5.80 11.90 3.22
C GLN A 91 5.45 11.98 4.72
N HIS A 92 5.86 13.07 5.38
CA HIS A 92 5.54 13.37 6.77
C HIS A 92 4.03 13.43 7.01
N ASP A 93 3.30 14.22 6.21
CA ASP A 93 1.84 14.36 6.34
C ASP A 93 1.11 13.02 6.16
N LEU A 94 1.54 12.20 5.18
CA LEU A 94 0.96 10.88 4.95
C LEU A 94 1.28 9.90 6.09
N PHE A 95 2.50 9.94 6.62
CA PHE A 95 2.90 9.12 7.75
C PHE A 95 2.07 9.46 9.00
N HIS A 96 2.01 10.73 9.37
CA HIS A 96 1.21 11.18 10.52
C HIS A 96 -0.28 10.92 10.34
N GLY A 97 -0.83 11.17 9.15
CA GLY A 97 -2.21 10.82 8.83
C GLY A 97 -2.50 9.33 9.04
N PHE A 98 -1.61 8.45 8.55
CA PHE A 98 -1.77 7.01 8.73
C PHE A 98 -1.59 6.57 10.19
N TYR A 99 -0.64 7.19 10.91
CA TYR A 99 -0.41 6.94 12.33
C TYR A 99 -1.63 7.31 13.19
N GLU A 100 -2.34 8.38 12.84
CA GLU A 100 -3.51 8.83 13.58
C GLU A 100 -4.78 8.03 13.30
N VAL A 101 -5.00 7.61 12.06
CA VAL A 101 -6.24 6.92 11.65
C VAL A 101 -6.42 5.53 12.27
N GLY A 102 -5.34 4.84 12.64
CA GLY A 102 -5.48 3.48 13.15
C GLY A 102 -4.28 2.87 13.88
N PRO A 103 -4.44 1.64 14.38
CA PRO A 103 -3.45 0.99 15.24
C PRO A 103 -2.29 0.35 14.46
N HIS A 104 -2.30 0.39 13.13
CA HIS A 104 -1.37 -0.38 12.30
C HIS A 104 0.11 -0.12 12.59
N LEU A 105 0.46 1.12 12.94
CA LEU A 105 1.82 1.49 13.38
C LEU A 105 1.93 1.61 14.90
N LYS A 106 0.90 2.15 15.56
CA LYS A 106 0.88 2.32 17.03
C LYS A 106 1.01 0.99 17.77
N PHE A 107 0.35 -0.07 17.30
CA PHE A 107 0.39 -1.39 17.91
C PHE A 107 1.78 -2.04 17.86
N PRO A 108 2.44 -2.21 16.69
CA PRO A 108 3.78 -2.77 16.66
C PRO A 108 4.78 -1.91 17.42
N HIS A 109 4.69 -0.56 17.37
CA HIS A 109 5.53 0.30 18.22
C HIS A 109 5.31 0.02 19.70
N PHE A 110 4.07 -0.09 20.18
CA PHE A 110 3.78 -0.39 21.59
C PHE A 110 4.34 -1.76 22.01
N ILE A 111 4.15 -2.79 21.19
CA ILE A 111 4.64 -4.14 21.48
C ILE A 111 6.17 -4.20 21.46
N ALA A 112 6.81 -3.60 20.44
CA ALA A 112 8.26 -3.49 20.36
C ALA A 112 8.81 -2.75 21.56
N ASN A 113 8.22 -1.60 21.91
CA ASN A 113 8.67 -0.80 23.05
C ASN A 113 8.54 -1.55 24.38
N ARG A 114 7.48 -2.33 24.55
CA ARG A 114 7.32 -3.17 25.75
C ARG A 114 8.39 -4.27 25.83
N ALA A 115 8.75 -4.87 24.70
CA ALA A 115 9.82 -5.88 24.65
C ALA A 115 11.20 -5.25 24.91
N ILE A 116 11.46 -4.08 24.32
CA ILE A 116 12.69 -3.31 24.50
C ILE A 116 12.86 -2.88 25.95
N LEU A 117 11.83 -2.28 26.57
CA LEU A 117 11.88 -1.85 27.98
C LEU A 117 12.15 -3.02 28.94
N LYS A 118 11.58 -4.19 28.66
CA LYS A 118 11.89 -5.41 29.42
C LYS A 118 13.34 -5.85 29.26
N ALA A 119 13.87 -5.80 28.04
CA ALA A 119 15.27 -6.13 27.78
C ALA A 119 16.24 -5.12 28.42
N PHE A 120 15.78 -3.88 28.63
CA PHE A 120 16.55 -2.83 29.29
C PHE A 120 16.52 -2.92 30.81
N GLU A 121 15.69 -3.79 31.40
CA GLU A 121 15.70 -4.02 32.85
C GLU A 121 17.13 -4.36 33.30
N SER A 122 17.66 -3.59 34.26
CA SER A 122 19.03 -3.67 34.79
C SER A 122 20.19 -3.24 33.88
N CYS A 123 19.91 -2.66 32.70
CA CYS A 123 20.96 -2.11 31.83
C CYS A 123 21.27 -0.65 32.19
N GLY A 124 22.56 -0.32 32.44
CA GLY A 124 22.99 1.06 32.73
C GLY A 124 23.21 1.93 31.49
N ILE A 125 23.50 1.31 30.35
CA ILE A 125 23.67 1.97 29.04
C ILE A 125 22.99 1.09 27.99
N VAL A 126 22.19 1.73 27.14
CA VAL A 126 21.45 1.05 26.07
C VAL A 126 21.76 1.72 24.73
N HIS A 127 21.81 0.93 23.66
CA HIS A 127 21.96 1.42 22.28
C HIS A 127 20.90 0.75 21.42
N VAL A 128 20.08 1.57 20.76
CA VAL A 128 19.00 1.13 19.87
C VAL A 128 19.40 1.45 18.44
N ILE A 129 19.28 0.45 17.56
CA ILE A 129 19.44 0.62 16.12
C ILE A 129 18.06 0.48 15.49
N ASP A 130 17.54 1.57 14.95
CA ASP A 130 16.27 1.60 14.21
C ASP A 130 16.55 1.67 12.70
N PHE A 131 16.13 0.65 11.96
CA PHE A 131 16.29 0.58 10.51
C PHE A 131 15.19 1.32 9.74
N ALA A 132 14.13 1.77 10.42
CA ALA A 132 12.96 2.41 9.82
C ALA A 132 12.60 3.70 10.57
N LEU A 133 13.62 4.50 10.93
CA LEU A 133 13.42 5.76 11.62
C LEU A 133 12.67 6.74 10.72
N MET A 134 11.39 6.92 11.03
CA MET A 134 10.54 7.96 10.46
C MET A 134 10.61 9.21 11.37
N ASP A 135 9.47 9.82 11.70
CA ASP A 135 9.42 11.02 12.56
C ASP A 135 9.52 10.70 14.07
N ASP A 136 10.40 9.76 14.45
CA ASP A 136 10.75 9.36 15.83
C ASP A 136 9.60 8.99 16.81
N VAL A 137 8.35 8.94 16.33
CA VAL A 137 7.13 8.75 17.15
C VAL A 137 7.13 7.47 18.00
N GLN A 138 7.87 6.44 17.57
CA GLN A 138 8.05 5.22 18.34
C GLN A 138 8.87 5.47 19.62
N TRP A 139 9.88 6.33 19.57
CA TRP A 139 10.91 6.43 20.61
C TRP A 139 10.54 7.43 21.71
N GLN A 140 9.70 8.43 21.41
CA GLN A 140 9.24 9.43 22.37
C GLN A 140 8.71 8.82 23.69
N PRO A 141 7.88 7.75 23.70
CA PRO A 141 7.43 7.11 24.94
C PRO A 141 8.55 6.41 25.73
N ILE A 142 9.48 5.72 25.06
CA ILE A 142 10.60 5.05 25.75
C ILE A 142 11.52 6.07 26.40
N ILE A 143 11.87 7.13 25.67
CA ILE A 143 12.74 8.21 26.18
C ILE A 143 12.12 8.81 27.45
N LYS A 144 10.81 9.06 27.45
CA LYS A 144 10.09 9.56 28.63
C LYS A 144 10.12 8.59 29.82
N VAL A 145 10.06 7.28 29.58
CA VAL A 145 10.10 6.27 30.65
C VAL A 145 11.51 6.11 31.23
N MET A 146 12.56 6.21 30.40
CA MET A 146 13.95 6.04 30.83
C MET A 146 14.61 7.32 31.36
N ALA A 147 14.00 8.48 31.16
CA ALA A 147 14.49 9.76 31.67
C ALA A 147 14.25 9.96 33.18
N VAL A 148 13.74 8.94 33.88
CA VAL A 148 13.45 8.90 35.33
C VAL A 148 14.39 7.91 36.00
#